data_AF-A0A090PXQ2-F1
#
_entry.id   AF-A0A090PXQ2-F1
#
_cell.length_a   1.000
_cell.length_b   1.000
_cell.length_c   1.000
_cell.angle_alpha   90.00
_cell.angle_beta   90.00
_cell.angle_gamma   90.00
#
_symmetry.space_group_name_H-M   'P 1'
#
loop_
_entity.id
_entity.type
_entity.pdbx_description
1 polymer ?
#
loop_
_entity_poly.entity_id
_entity_poly.type
_entity_poly.pdbx_seq_one_letter_code
_entity_poly.pdbx_strand_id
1 'polypeptide(L)'
;MGRATRKCDEINKEIFRVYDAVRLYEALEDYIQIRPVSDPRISFQQLAQEMEHIDNDDRAHRQMQKIIAKFQVKKRQIDKVGRNEELEYNAKGKTAEQLLTLFKNAQGSEVSSIIKEYGSLWKFLDQKFTRPGLQLVAEQEDEFIAMEQRFGEDQKPGDYIESFNHYIATNRNKILAIKTILTSPSQLNRSSLKELKLMLDQNGFNERYLNAAWRQSKNEDIAADIVSYIRTAALGEALISHEDRIKSAFAKVKQTNNFNALQLKWLKRFEAQMLAETVLTKEDLDKEPFKSDGGFKRINKQFQDEVEQVIDAVNNHLYTA
;
A
#
# COMPACT_ATOMS: atom_id res chain seq x y z
N MET A 1 23.59 -14.84 46.78
CA MET A 1 23.45 -14.36 45.38
C MET A 1 23.13 -15.54 44.46
N GLY A 2 22.05 -15.46 43.67
CA GLY A 2 21.61 -16.55 42.79
C GLY A 2 22.40 -16.65 41.48
N ARG A 3 22.33 -17.79 40.78
CA ARG A 3 23.01 -18.04 39.47
C ARG A 3 22.73 -16.95 38.42
N ALA A 4 21.59 -16.28 38.53
CA ALA A 4 21.15 -15.19 37.67
C ALA A 4 21.98 -13.89 37.79
N THR A 5 22.90 -13.74 38.75
CA THR A 5 23.76 -12.54 38.85
C THR A 5 25.12 -12.69 38.17
N ARG A 6 25.40 -13.85 37.53
CA ARG A 6 26.64 -14.10 36.79
C ARG A 6 26.57 -13.58 35.35
N LYS A 7 27.75 -13.24 34.82
CA LYS A 7 27.98 -12.98 33.38
C LYS A 7 27.71 -14.28 32.60
N CYS A 8 27.04 -14.18 31.46
CA CYS A 8 26.74 -15.32 30.59
C CYS A 8 26.94 -14.86 29.14
N ASP A 9 28.11 -15.16 28.59
CA ASP A 9 28.50 -14.70 27.25
C ASP A 9 27.75 -15.46 26.13
N GLU A 10 27.35 -16.71 26.38
CA GLU A 10 26.61 -17.58 25.43
C GLU A 10 25.30 -16.94 24.93
N ILE A 11 24.59 -16.22 25.80
CA ILE A 11 23.33 -15.53 25.46
C ILE A 11 23.53 -14.02 25.23
N ASN A 12 24.77 -13.54 25.16
CA ASN A 12 25.09 -12.11 25.15
C ASN A 12 24.38 -11.35 26.28
N LYS A 13 24.45 -11.85 27.52
CA LYS A 13 23.78 -11.22 28.65
C LYS A 13 24.43 -9.88 29.01
N GLU A 14 23.78 -8.78 28.64
CA GLU A 14 24.31 -7.41 28.88
C GLU A 14 23.79 -6.78 30.18
N ILE A 15 22.53 -7.06 30.60
CA ILE A 15 21.88 -6.39 31.75
C ILE A 15 21.06 -7.41 32.57
N PHE A 16 21.00 -7.24 33.89
CA PHE A 16 19.98 -7.84 34.75
C PHE A 16 19.50 -6.81 35.78
N ARG A 17 18.26 -6.92 36.25
CA ARG A 17 17.67 -5.98 37.22
C ARG A 17 17.56 -6.64 38.59
N VAL A 18 17.89 -5.89 39.64
CA VAL A 18 17.71 -6.30 41.04
C VAL A 18 16.86 -5.24 41.73
N TYR A 19 15.81 -5.68 42.40
CA TYR A 19 15.01 -4.84 43.27
C TYR A 19 15.38 -5.17 44.71
N ASP A 20 16.13 -4.28 45.36
CA ASP A 20 16.62 -4.46 46.73
C ASP A 20 15.94 -3.47 47.68
N ALA A 21 14.94 -3.96 48.41
CA ALA A 21 14.16 -3.15 49.34
C ALA A 21 14.84 -2.93 50.69
N VAL A 22 15.91 -3.68 51.00
CA VAL A 22 16.54 -3.72 52.34
C VAL A 22 18.04 -3.41 52.30
N ARG A 23 18.55 -2.91 51.16
CA ARG A 23 19.96 -2.54 50.94
C ARG A 23 20.95 -3.68 51.22
N LEU A 24 20.53 -4.93 50.99
CA LEU A 24 21.37 -6.11 51.15
C LEU A 24 22.59 -6.08 50.20
N TYR A 25 22.48 -5.38 49.06
CA TYR A 25 23.55 -5.26 48.07
C TYR A 25 24.77 -4.49 48.60
N GLU A 26 24.56 -3.46 49.43
CA GLU A 26 25.64 -2.66 50.02
C GLU A 26 26.51 -3.52 50.95
N ALA A 27 25.88 -4.41 51.72
CA ALA A 27 26.58 -5.31 52.65
C ALA A 27 27.34 -6.47 51.96
N LEU A 28 27.08 -6.71 50.68
CA LEU A 28 27.65 -7.83 49.93
C LEU A 28 28.63 -7.39 48.85
N GLU A 29 28.96 -6.09 48.76
CA GLU A 29 29.71 -5.46 47.67
C GLU A 29 31.03 -6.18 47.35
N ASP A 30 31.74 -6.68 48.39
CA ASP A 30 33.00 -7.41 48.27
C ASP A 30 32.88 -8.78 47.57
N TYR A 31 31.68 -9.35 47.49
CA TYR A 31 31.40 -10.69 46.94
C TYR A 31 30.67 -10.66 45.60
N ILE A 32 30.43 -9.48 45.01
CA ILE A 32 29.66 -9.32 43.77
C ILE A 32 30.58 -9.08 42.58
N GLN A 33 30.46 -9.91 41.54
CA GLN A 33 31.24 -9.76 40.31
C GLN A 33 30.73 -8.66 39.38
N ILE A 34 29.47 -8.26 39.51
CA ILE A 34 28.85 -7.20 38.69
C ILE A 34 28.30 -6.13 39.62
N ARG A 35 28.92 -4.94 39.59
CA ARG A 35 28.43 -3.77 40.31
C ARG A 35 27.10 -3.31 39.70
N PRO A 36 26.13 -2.87 40.52
CA PRO A 36 24.88 -2.33 39.99
C PRO A 36 25.21 -1.03 39.22
N VAL A 37 24.94 -1.05 37.92
CA VAL A 37 25.13 0.12 37.06
C VAL A 37 23.80 0.86 36.95
N SER A 38 23.88 2.19 36.87
CA SER A 38 22.78 3.15 36.77
C SER A 38 21.60 2.70 35.90
N ASP A 39 20.39 3.17 36.25
CA ASP A 39 19.16 2.94 35.48
C ASP A 39 19.40 3.11 33.97
N PRO A 40 19.16 2.07 33.15
CA PRO A 40 19.39 2.13 31.71
C PRO A 40 18.57 3.21 31.00
N ARG A 41 17.50 3.73 31.64
CA ARG A 41 16.66 4.82 31.12
C ARG A 41 17.30 6.19 31.19
N ILE A 42 18.26 6.41 32.10
CA ILE A 42 18.90 7.71 32.27
C ILE A 42 19.96 7.90 31.19
N SER A 43 19.87 8.97 30.41
CA SER A 43 20.77 9.25 29.29
C SER A 43 22.14 9.79 29.75
N PHE A 44 23.19 9.70 28.93
CA PHE A 44 24.48 10.33 29.20
C PHE A 44 24.33 11.85 29.35
N GLN A 45 23.51 12.47 28.50
CA GLN A 45 23.22 13.89 28.60
C GLN A 45 22.53 14.25 29.92
N GLN A 46 21.59 13.43 30.40
CA GLN A 46 20.98 13.63 31.72
C GLN A 46 22.00 13.48 32.85
N LEU A 47 22.84 12.45 32.82
CA LEU A 47 23.90 12.27 33.81
C LEU A 47 24.87 13.46 33.83
N ALA A 48 25.21 13.99 32.64
CA ALA A 48 26.06 15.17 32.48
C ALA A 48 25.39 16.46 33.00
N GLN A 49 24.11 16.69 32.69
CA GLN A 49 23.38 17.87 33.19
C GLN A 49 23.21 17.84 34.71
N GLU A 50 22.90 16.67 35.28
CA GLU A 50 22.79 16.50 36.73
C GLU A 50 24.11 16.84 37.46
N MET A 51 25.26 16.65 36.80
CA MET A 51 26.57 16.98 37.37
C MET A 51 26.77 18.47 37.62
N GLU A 52 26.09 19.34 36.86
CA GLU A 52 26.18 20.79 37.06
C GLU A 52 25.50 21.27 38.36
N HIS A 53 24.69 20.41 38.99
CA HIS A 53 23.92 20.69 40.20
C HIS A 53 24.41 19.89 41.42
N ILE A 54 25.63 19.35 41.39
CA ILE A 54 26.21 18.57 42.48
C ILE A 54 27.34 19.37 43.13
N ASP A 55 27.10 19.84 44.36
CA ASP A 55 28.08 20.58 45.18
C ASP A 55 28.88 19.68 46.15
N ASN A 56 28.68 18.37 46.09
CA ASN A 56 29.33 17.39 46.97
C ASN A 56 30.22 16.45 46.16
N ASP A 57 31.51 16.43 46.49
CA ASP A 57 32.55 15.66 45.80
C ASP A 57 32.27 14.15 45.78
N ASP A 58 31.76 13.56 46.87
CA ASP A 58 31.41 12.14 46.93
C ASP A 58 30.26 11.81 45.97
N ARG A 59 29.28 12.70 45.86
CA ARG A 59 28.15 12.55 44.95
C ARG A 59 28.59 12.71 43.50
N ALA A 60 29.47 13.66 43.22
CA ALA A 60 30.06 13.87 41.89
C ALA A 60 30.88 12.65 41.46
N HIS A 61 31.66 12.07 42.37
CA HIS A 61 32.41 10.84 42.13
C HIS A 61 31.49 9.67 41.79
N ARG A 62 30.42 9.44 42.58
CA ARG A 62 29.44 8.38 42.31
C ARG A 62 28.75 8.55 40.95
N GLN A 63 28.43 9.77 40.57
CA GLN A 63 27.80 10.06 39.28
C GLN A 63 28.77 9.83 38.11
N MET A 64 30.06 10.20 38.27
CA MET A 64 31.10 9.86 37.29
C MET A 64 31.28 8.34 37.15
N GLN A 65 31.21 7.57 38.24
CA GLN A 65 31.23 6.10 38.16
C GLN A 65 30.06 5.55 37.33
N LYS A 66 28.87 6.16 37.39
CA LYS A 66 27.74 5.78 36.51
C LYS A 66 28.05 6.06 35.04
N ILE A 67 28.64 7.22 34.73
CA ILE A 67 29.06 7.58 33.37
C ILE A 67 30.08 6.58 32.85
N ILE A 68 31.12 6.25 33.64
CA ILE A 68 32.16 5.28 33.29
C ILE A 68 31.53 3.91 32.98
N ALA A 69 30.66 3.42 33.86
CA ALA A 69 30.05 2.11 33.69
C ALA A 69 29.12 2.04 32.46
N LYS A 70 28.32 3.09 32.22
CA LYS A 70 27.49 3.20 31.00
C LYS A 70 28.37 3.30 29.75
N PHE A 71 29.46 4.07 29.81
CA PHE A 71 30.40 4.25 28.70
C PHE A 71 31.11 2.95 28.34
N GLN A 72 31.47 2.10 29.30
CA GLN A 72 32.08 0.80 29.02
C GLN A 72 31.19 -0.12 28.19
N VAL A 73 29.87 -0.11 28.45
CA VAL A 73 28.90 -0.86 27.62
C VAL A 73 28.79 -0.22 26.25
N LYS A 74 28.68 1.11 26.20
CA LYS A 74 28.52 1.87 24.97
C LYS A 74 29.72 1.71 24.03
N LYS A 75 30.94 1.75 24.57
CA LYS A 75 32.19 1.53 23.84
C LYS A 75 32.14 0.24 23.03
N ARG A 76 31.76 -0.88 23.66
CA ARG A 76 31.64 -2.18 22.98
C ARG A 76 30.63 -2.18 21.84
N GLN A 77 29.55 -1.39 21.95
CA GLN A 77 28.56 -1.26 20.89
C GLN A 77 29.09 -0.42 19.72
N ILE A 78 29.79 0.67 20.02
CA ILE A 78 30.43 1.54 19.02
C ILE A 78 31.50 0.76 18.23
N ASP A 79 32.34 -0.01 18.93
CA ASP A 79 33.34 -0.89 18.32
C ASP A 79 32.68 -1.91 17.36
N LYS A 80 31.59 -2.56 17.80
CA LYS A 80 30.85 -3.54 16.98
C LYS A 80 30.22 -2.97 15.71
N VAL A 81 29.87 -1.68 15.71
CA VAL A 81 29.20 -1.00 14.58
C VAL A 81 30.20 -0.15 13.78
N GLY A 82 31.48 -0.13 14.14
CA GLY A 82 32.52 0.57 13.39
C GLY A 82 32.45 2.10 13.46
N ARG A 83 31.97 2.67 14.57
CA ARG A 83 31.72 4.13 14.72
C ARG A 83 32.79 4.85 15.55
N ASN A 84 34.01 4.30 15.60
CA ASN A 84 35.10 4.81 16.44
C ASN A 84 35.62 6.20 16.01
N GLU A 85 35.68 6.47 14.70
CA GLU A 85 36.09 7.79 14.18
C GLU A 85 35.15 8.91 14.65
N GLU A 86 33.84 8.64 14.69
CA GLU A 86 32.86 9.60 15.19
C GLU A 86 32.93 9.79 16.71
N LEU A 87 33.27 8.72 17.45
CA LEU A 87 33.57 8.85 18.88
C LEU A 87 34.76 9.79 19.07
N GLU A 88 35.85 9.60 18.33
CA GLU A 88 37.06 10.42 18.43
C GLU A 88 36.79 11.88 18.04
N TYR A 89 36.02 12.13 16.98
CA TYR A 89 35.60 13.47 16.58
C TYR A 89 34.84 14.18 17.72
N ASN A 90 33.84 13.51 18.32
CA ASN A 90 33.08 14.07 19.44
C ASN A 90 33.89 14.16 20.75
N ALA A 91 34.96 13.37 20.86
CA ALA A 91 35.91 13.35 21.95
C ALA A 91 37.13 14.26 21.74
N LYS A 92 37.09 15.17 20.76
CA LYS A 92 38.18 16.11 20.42
C LYS A 92 39.52 15.39 20.18
N GLY A 93 39.48 14.27 19.46
CA GLY A 93 40.65 13.47 19.08
C GLY A 93 41.13 12.47 20.13
N LYS A 94 40.39 12.27 21.23
CA LYS A 94 40.71 11.23 22.23
C LYS A 94 40.08 9.89 21.86
N THR A 95 40.86 8.81 21.97
CA THR A 95 40.33 7.45 21.83
C THR A 95 39.43 7.06 23.01
N ALA A 96 38.66 5.99 22.85
CA ALA A 96 37.80 5.48 23.91
C ALA A 96 38.59 5.05 25.17
N GLU A 97 39.80 4.50 25.03
CA GLU A 97 40.68 4.18 26.17
C GLU A 97 41.19 5.44 26.88
N GLN A 98 41.54 6.47 26.11
CA GLN A 98 42.01 7.74 26.67
C GLN A 98 40.89 8.46 27.43
N LEU A 99 39.67 8.46 26.89
CA LEU A 99 38.49 8.98 27.59
C LEU A 99 38.20 8.20 28.88
N LEU A 100 38.27 6.87 28.84
CA LEU A 100 38.05 6.05 30.03
C LEU A 100 39.08 6.36 31.13
N THR A 101 40.33 6.57 30.73
CA THR A 101 41.42 6.94 31.66
C THR A 101 41.20 8.33 32.24
N LEU A 102 40.81 9.29 31.40
CA LEU A 102 40.45 10.64 31.82
C LEU A 102 39.27 10.64 32.81
N PHE A 103 38.20 9.90 32.52
CA PHE A 103 37.04 9.79 33.43
C PHE A 103 37.38 9.14 34.77
N LYS A 104 38.26 8.12 34.77
CA LYS A 104 38.69 7.45 36.00
C LYS A 104 39.55 8.33 36.91
N ASN A 105 40.35 9.20 36.31
CA ASN A 105 41.30 10.05 37.03
C ASN A 105 40.68 11.40 37.46
N ALA A 106 39.53 11.77 36.91
CA ALA A 106 38.85 13.02 37.23
C ALA A 106 38.42 13.08 38.71
N GLN A 107 38.78 14.16 39.40
CA GLN A 107 38.41 14.40 40.80
C GLN A 107 37.90 15.83 41.03
N GLY A 108 36.97 16.00 41.97
CA GLY A 108 36.44 17.30 42.39
C GLY A 108 35.98 18.18 41.22
N SER A 109 36.53 19.39 41.13
CA SER A 109 36.17 20.40 40.12
C SER A 109 36.57 20.05 38.68
N GLU A 110 37.48 19.10 38.48
CA GLU A 110 37.84 18.62 37.14
C GLU A 110 36.68 17.93 36.45
N VAL A 111 35.82 17.28 37.23
CA VAL A 111 34.70 16.51 36.69
C VAL A 111 33.72 17.43 35.96
N SER A 112 33.36 18.56 36.57
CA SER A 112 32.48 19.56 35.96
C SER A 112 33.11 20.21 34.72
N SER A 113 34.44 20.33 34.69
CA SER A 113 35.18 20.84 33.54
C SER A 113 35.11 19.89 32.35
N ILE A 114 35.27 18.58 32.60
CA ILE A 114 35.14 17.52 31.59
C ILE A 114 33.73 17.49 31.01
N ILE A 115 32.70 17.59 31.86
CA ILE A 115 31.31 17.60 31.39
C ILE A 115 31.07 18.74 30.39
N LYS A 116 31.54 19.96 30.69
CA LYS A 116 31.40 21.13 29.81
C LYS A 116 32.25 21.00 28.54
N GLU A 117 33.46 20.48 28.66
CA GLU A 117 34.40 20.37 27.55
C GLU A 117 33.89 19.42 26.45
N TYR A 118 33.24 18.31 26.82
CA TYR A 118 32.80 17.25 25.91
C TYR A 118 31.28 17.25 25.66
N GLY A 119 30.64 18.42 25.61
CA GLY A 119 29.19 18.54 25.41
C GLY A 119 28.60 17.73 24.24
N SER A 120 29.30 17.69 23.10
CA SER A 120 28.89 16.91 21.91
C SER A 120 29.00 15.39 22.11
N LEU A 121 29.97 14.94 22.92
CA LEU A 121 30.17 13.53 23.25
C LEU A 121 28.94 12.94 23.94
N TRP A 122 28.35 13.65 24.91
CA TRP A 122 27.20 13.14 25.66
C TRP A 122 26.00 12.88 24.74
N LYS A 123 25.75 13.79 23.79
CA LYS A 123 24.70 13.63 22.78
C LYS A 123 24.98 12.48 21.83
N PHE A 124 26.23 12.31 21.40
CA PHE A 124 26.64 11.19 20.56
C PHE A 124 26.47 9.83 21.28
N LEU A 125 26.87 9.74 22.54
CA LEU A 125 26.75 8.51 23.34
C LEU A 125 25.30 8.09 23.62
N ASP A 126 24.34 9.01 23.51
CA ASP A 126 22.91 8.71 23.62
C ASP A 126 22.28 8.19 22.32
N GLN A 127 22.96 8.27 21.18
CA GLN A 127 22.44 7.77 19.91
C GLN A 127 22.26 6.25 19.92
N LYS A 128 21.21 5.75 19.27
CA LYS A 128 21.01 4.30 19.12
C LYS A 128 21.92 3.77 18.02
N PHE A 129 22.91 2.95 18.41
CA PHE A 129 23.70 2.17 17.45
C PHE A 129 22.98 0.85 17.20
N THR A 130 22.09 0.85 16.22
CA THR A 130 21.52 -0.39 15.70
C THR A 130 22.58 -1.07 14.85
N ARG A 131 22.71 -2.39 14.95
CA ARG A 131 23.48 -3.14 13.93
C ARG A 131 22.88 -2.79 12.57
N PRO A 132 23.67 -2.53 11.51
CA PRO A 132 23.12 -2.47 10.17
C PRO A 132 22.29 -3.73 9.96
N GLY A 133 21.05 -3.57 9.47
CA GLY A 133 20.17 -4.69 9.23
C GLY A 133 20.92 -5.74 8.41
N LEU A 134 20.89 -7.00 8.84
CA LEU A 134 21.48 -8.08 8.06
C LEU A 134 20.88 -8.02 6.65
N GLN A 135 21.70 -7.68 5.66
CA GLN A 135 21.30 -7.80 4.27
C GLN A 135 21.35 -9.29 3.95
N LEU A 136 20.18 -9.93 3.96
CA LEU A 136 20.04 -11.30 3.52
C LEU A 136 20.08 -11.29 1.99
N VAL A 137 21.15 -11.83 1.42
CA VAL A 137 21.29 -12.01 -0.03
C VAL A 137 20.99 -13.48 -0.32
N ALA A 138 19.95 -13.74 -1.11
CA ALA A 138 19.71 -15.06 -1.67
C ALA A 138 20.56 -15.20 -2.93
N GLU A 139 21.47 -16.19 -2.95
CA GLU A 139 22.33 -16.50 -4.11
C GLU A 139 21.66 -17.48 -5.09
N GLN A 140 20.43 -17.89 -4.80
CA GLN A 140 19.67 -18.84 -5.62
C GLN A 140 19.05 -18.13 -6.81
N GLU A 141 19.04 -18.80 -7.96
CA GLU A 141 18.29 -18.32 -9.13
C GLU A 141 16.78 -18.42 -8.85
N ASP A 142 16.02 -17.41 -9.27
CA ASP A 142 14.57 -17.40 -9.12
C ASP A 142 13.93 -18.51 -9.98
N GLU A 143 13.06 -19.30 -9.37
CA GLU A 143 12.24 -20.31 -10.07
C GLU A 143 10.79 -19.83 -10.18
N PHE A 144 10.22 -19.93 -11.38
CA PHE A 144 8.79 -19.70 -11.58
C PHE A 144 7.98 -20.89 -11.03
N ILE A 145 7.30 -20.69 -9.89
CA ILE A 145 6.47 -21.73 -9.27
C ILE A 145 5.07 -21.76 -9.88
N ALA A 146 4.37 -20.62 -9.87
CA ALA A 146 3.01 -20.51 -10.38
C ALA A 146 2.61 -19.04 -10.63
N MET A 147 1.60 -18.85 -11.48
CA MET A 147 0.88 -17.60 -11.63
C MET A 147 -0.59 -17.85 -11.32
N GLU A 148 -1.06 -17.30 -10.20
CA GLU A 148 -2.46 -17.38 -9.80
C GLU A 148 -3.15 -16.04 -10.02
N GLN A 149 -4.23 -16.04 -10.79
CA GLN A 149 -5.11 -14.89 -10.89
C GLN A 149 -6.00 -14.86 -9.65
N ARG A 150 -5.87 -13.81 -8.83
CA ARG A 150 -6.73 -13.59 -7.66
C ARG A 150 -7.85 -12.63 -8.02
N PHE A 151 -9.05 -12.89 -7.51
CA PHE A 151 -10.24 -12.09 -7.73
C PHE A 151 -10.69 -11.48 -6.39
N GLY A 152 -10.66 -10.15 -6.27
CA GLY A 152 -11.06 -9.47 -5.02
C GLY A 152 -10.26 -9.93 -3.78
N GLU A 153 -10.94 -10.15 -2.66
CA GLU A 153 -10.40 -10.72 -1.41
C GLU A 153 -10.05 -12.22 -1.56
N ASP A 154 -9.16 -12.56 -2.50
CA ASP A 154 -8.68 -13.93 -2.76
C ASP A 154 -9.80 -14.95 -3.09
N GLN A 155 -10.85 -14.52 -3.79
CA GLN A 155 -11.97 -15.39 -4.18
C GLN A 155 -11.62 -16.31 -5.36
N LYS A 156 -12.22 -17.50 -5.38
CA LYS A 156 -12.21 -18.38 -6.56
C LYS A 156 -13.04 -17.76 -7.70
N PRO A 157 -12.79 -18.13 -8.97
CA PRO A 157 -13.53 -17.60 -10.11
C PRO A 157 -15.06 -17.71 -9.99
N GLY A 158 -15.55 -18.87 -9.53
CA GLY A 158 -16.99 -19.09 -9.31
C GLY A 158 -17.57 -18.17 -8.23
N ASP A 159 -16.92 -18.13 -7.07
CA ASP A 159 -17.34 -17.32 -5.91
C ASP A 159 -17.35 -15.81 -6.25
N TYR A 160 -16.43 -15.37 -7.11
CA TYR A 160 -16.40 -14.00 -7.61
C TYR A 160 -17.62 -13.67 -8.49
N ILE A 161 -17.99 -14.57 -9.40
CA ILE A 161 -19.20 -14.43 -10.23
C ILE A 161 -20.46 -14.43 -9.36
N GLU A 162 -20.52 -15.30 -8.35
CA GLU A 162 -21.65 -15.34 -7.40
C GLU A 162 -21.76 -14.07 -6.57
N SER A 163 -20.63 -13.55 -6.09
CA SER A 163 -20.55 -12.28 -5.36
C SER A 163 -21.04 -11.11 -6.23
N PHE A 164 -20.64 -11.08 -7.50
CA PHE A 164 -21.13 -10.11 -8.47
C PHE A 164 -22.64 -10.24 -8.67
N ASN A 165 -23.15 -11.45 -8.89
CA ASN A 165 -24.60 -11.69 -9.06
C ASN A 165 -25.38 -11.22 -7.83
N HIS A 166 -24.90 -11.51 -6.63
CA HIS A 166 -25.50 -11.05 -5.38
C HIS A 166 -25.48 -9.53 -5.24
N TYR A 167 -24.37 -8.88 -5.62
CA TYR A 167 -24.24 -7.43 -5.61
C TYR A 167 -25.24 -6.77 -6.57
N ILE A 168 -25.38 -7.29 -7.80
CA ILE A 168 -26.36 -6.79 -8.79
C ILE A 168 -27.78 -7.00 -8.28
N ALA A 169 -28.12 -8.18 -7.76
CA ALA A 169 -29.45 -8.47 -7.22
C ALA A 169 -29.83 -7.54 -6.06
N THR A 170 -28.88 -7.23 -5.18
CA THR A 170 -29.08 -6.36 -4.02
C THR A 170 -29.23 -4.88 -4.40
N ASN A 171 -28.60 -4.46 -5.50
CA ASN A 171 -28.53 -3.06 -5.90
C ASN A 171 -29.35 -2.70 -7.15
N ARG A 172 -30.09 -3.65 -7.74
CA ARG A 172 -30.92 -3.46 -8.95
C ARG A 172 -31.83 -2.23 -8.93
N ASN A 173 -32.40 -1.91 -7.77
CA ASN A 173 -33.31 -0.78 -7.59
C ASN A 173 -32.67 0.43 -6.90
N LYS A 174 -31.43 0.29 -6.41
CA LYS A 174 -30.70 1.32 -5.66
C LYS A 174 -29.80 2.15 -6.58
N ILE A 175 -29.21 1.51 -7.58
CA ILE A 175 -28.31 2.16 -8.54
C ILE A 175 -29.09 2.48 -9.82
N LEU A 176 -29.21 3.77 -10.15
CA LEU A 176 -29.96 4.23 -11.33
C LEU A 176 -29.44 3.59 -12.62
N ALA A 177 -28.11 3.54 -12.81
CA ALA A 177 -27.52 2.97 -14.02
C ALA A 177 -27.84 1.47 -14.19
N ILE A 178 -27.83 0.68 -13.11
CA ILE A 178 -28.25 -0.73 -13.15
C ILE A 178 -29.73 -0.82 -13.52
N LYS A 179 -30.59 -0.01 -12.89
CA LYS A 179 -32.01 0.04 -13.22
C LYS A 179 -32.24 0.37 -14.69
N THR A 180 -31.55 1.38 -15.23
CA THR A 180 -31.63 1.77 -16.65
C THR A 180 -31.22 0.63 -17.57
N ILE A 181 -30.14 -0.09 -17.28
CA ILE A 181 -29.70 -1.27 -18.06
C ILE A 181 -30.79 -2.35 -18.13
N LEU A 182 -31.55 -2.53 -17.04
CA LEU A 182 -32.57 -3.57 -16.95
C LEU A 182 -33.91 -3.16 -17.59
N THR A 183 -34.30 -1.88 -17.48
CA THR A 183 -35.63 -1.43 -17.92
C THR A 183 -35.63 -0.69 -19.26
N SER A 184 -34.60 0.14 -19.50
CA SER A 184 -34.56 1.09 -20.62
C SER A 184 -33.13 1.27 -21.12
N PRO A 185 -32.48 0.22 -21.64
CA PRO A 185 -31.05 0.26 -21.96
C PRO A 185 -30.71 1.27 -23.06
N SER A 186 -31.67 1.64 -23.92
CA SER A 186 -31.52 2.72 -24.91
C SER A 186 -31.30 4.11 -24.30
N GLN A 187 -31.67 4.32 -23.04
CA GLN A 187 -31.44 5.58 -22.32
C GLN A 187 -30.07 5.63 -21.62
N LEU A 188 -29.25 4.58 -21.75
CA LEU A 188 -27.92 4.57 -21.18
C LEU A 188 -27.03 5.57 -21.94
N ASN A 189 -26.33 6.43 -21.20
CA ASN A 189 -25.35 7.35 -21.77
C ASN A 189 -23.94 7.06 -21.25
N ARG A 190 -22.93 7.60 -21.94
CA ARG A 190 -21.51 7.35 -21.63
C ARG A 190 -21.11 7.75 -20.20
N SER A 191 -21.63 8.88 -19.70
CA SER A 191 -21.33 9.33 -18.34
C SER A 191 -21.86 8.35 -17.29
N SER A 192 -23.11 7.90 -17.43
CA SER A 192 -23.73 6.95 -16.49
C SER A 192 -23.02 5.59 -16.52
N LEU A 193 -22.63 5.11 -17.71
CA LEU A 193 -21.87 3.87 -17.82
C LEU A 193 -20.47 3.99 -17.20
N LYS A 194 -19.80 5.13 -17.38
CA LYS A 194 -18.49 5.38 -16.76
C LYS A 194 -18.56 5.44 -15.24
N GLU A 195 -19.56 6.13 -14.70
CA GLU A 195 -19.83 6.18 -13.25
C GLU A 195 -20.14 4.79 -12.70
N LEU A 196 -20.94 4.00 -13.42
CA LEU A 196 -21.24 2.63 -13.05
C LEU A 196 -19.98 1.75 -13.03
N LYS A 197 -19.13 1.82 -14.07
CA LYS A 197 -17.86 1.08 -14.12
C LYS A 197 -16.97 1.47 -12.93
N LEU A 198 -16.82 2.75 -12.66
CA LEU A 198 -16.02 3.22 -11.52
C LEU A 198 -16.57 2.72 -10.18
N MET A 199 -17.89 2.75 -10.00
CA MET A 199 -18.53 2.24 -8.79
C MET A 199 -18.33 0.73 -8.63
N LEU A 200 -18.49 -0.04 -9.71
CA LEU A 200 -18.27 -1.49 -9.69
C LEU A 200 -16.81 -1.80 -9.38
N ASP A 201 -15.86 -1.10 -10.02
CA ASP A 201 -14.43 -1.24 -9.76
C ASP A 201 -14.09 -0.97 -8.29
N GLN A 202 -14.68 0.07 -7.68
CA GLN A 202 -14.52 0.39 -6.25
C GLN A 202 -15.04 -0.71 -5.32
N ASN A 203 -16.03 -1.48 -5.77
CA ASN A 203 -16.56 -2.65 -5.06
C ASN A 203 -15.85 -3.96 -5.46
N GLY A 204 -14.74 -3.88 -6.20
CA GLY A 204 -13.95 -5.04 -6.62
C GLY A 204 -14.46 -5.73 -7.90
N PHE A 205 -15.47 -5.18 -8.58
CA PHE A 205 -16.07 -5.72 -9.79
C PHE A 205 -15.59 -4.97 -11.03
N ASN A 206 -14.58 -5.49 -11.73
CA ASN A 206 -14.12 -4.91 -12.99
C ASN A 206 -14.32 -5.86 -14.16
N GLU A 207 -14.47 -5.28 -15.35
CA GLU A 207 -14.77 -6.03 -16.59
C GLU A 207 -13.69 -7.07 -16.92
N ARG A 208 -12.41 -6.78 -16.66
CA ARG A 208 -11.29 -7.70 -16.93
C ARG A 208 -11.36 -8.94 -16.02
N TYR A 209 -11.66 -8.73 -14.75
CA TYR A 209 -11.81 -9.78 -13.76
C TYR A 209 -13.07 -10.60 -14.00
N LEU A 210 -14.18 -9.99 -14.40
CA LEU A 210 -15.39 -10.72 -14.79
C LEU A 210 -15.12 -11.63 -16.00
N ASN A 211 -14.44 -11.12 -17.03
CA ASN A 211 -14.03 -11.92 -18.19
C ASN A 211 -13.10 -13.08 -17.80
N ALA A 212 -12.06 -12.80 -17.00
CA ALA A 212 -11.13 -13.83 -16.55
C ALA A 212 -11.80 -14.88 -15.64
N ALA A 213 -12.68 -14.45 -14.73
CA ALA A 213 -13.42 -15.34 -13.85
C ALA A 213 -14.39 -16.22 -14.62
N TRP A 214 -15.09 -15.65 -15.60
CA TRP A 214 -16.02 -16.40 -16.45
C TRP A 214 -15.27 -17.45 -17.27
N ARG A 215 -14.16 -17.06 -17.89
CA ARG A 215 -13.29 -17.97 -18.65
C ARG A 215 -12.78 -19.12 -17.80
N GLN A 216 -12.30 -18.86 -16.59
CA GLN A 216 -11.80 -19.91 -15.70
C GLN A 216 -12.92 -20.79 -15.13
N SER A 217 -14.09 -20.22 -14.84
CA SER A 217 -15.21 -20.93 -14.22
C SER A 217 -16.02 -21.78 -15.21
N LYS A 218 -16.26 -21.26 -16.42
CA LYS A 218 -17.09 -21.90 -17.45
C LYS A 218 -16.30 -22.53 -18.60
N ASN A 219 -14.98 -22.32 -18.65
CA ASN A 219 -14.12 -22.75 -19.75
C ASN A 219 -14.56 -22.19 -21.12
N GLU A 220 -15.07 -20.95 -21.12
CA GLU A 220 -15.58 -20.23 -22.28
C GLU A 220 -14.87 -18.88 -22.42
N ASP A 221 -14.25 -18.61 -23.56
CA ASP A 221 -13.54 -17.35 -23.82
C ASP A 221 -14.49 -16.31 -24.44
N ILE A 222 -15.40 -15.77 -23.62
CA ILE A 222 -16.38 -14.76 -24.04
C ILE A 222 -15.92 -13.39 -23.56
N ALA A 223 -15.52 -12.51 -24.49
CA ALA A 223 -15.22 -11.11 -24.21
C ALA A 223 -16.53 -10.31 -24.12
N ALA A 224 -17.14 -10.30 -22.94
CA ALA A 224 -18.38 -9.60 -22.67
C ALA A 224 -18.12 -8.25 -21.97
N ASP A 225 -18.99 -7.27 -22.25
CA ASP A 225 -18.96 -5.97 -21.59
C ASP A 225 -19.70 -6.00 -20.24
N ILE A 226 -19.53 -4.96 -19.43
CA ILE A 226 -20.18 -4.88 -18.11
C ILE A 226 -21.72 -4.95 -18.20
N VAL A 227 -22.30 -4.43 -19.29
CA VAL A 227 -23.75 -4.45 -19.49
C VAL A 227 -24.25 -5.87 -19.68
N SER A 228 -23.51 -6.70 -20.44
CA SER A 228 -23.76 -8.14 -20.57
C SER A 228 -23.83 -8.82 -19.22
N TYR A 229 -22.79 -8.63 -18.40
CA TYR A 229 -22.71 -9.29 -17.11
C TYR A 229 -23.86 -8.90 -16.19
N ILE A 230 -24.23 -7.63 -16.15
CA ILE A 230 -25.36 -7.15 -15.34
C ILE A 230 -26.67 -7.81 -15.79
N ARG A 231 -26.91 -7.91 -17.11
CA ARG A 231 -28.13 -8.52 -17.63
C ARG A 231 -28.15 -10.03 -17.41
N THR A 232 -27.05 -10.73 -17.65
CA THR A 232 -26.93 -12.16 -17.32
C THR A 232 -27.16 -12.40 -15.84
N ALA A 233 -26.59 -11.58 -14.96
CA ALA A 233 -26.76 -11.69 -13.51
C ALA A 233 -28.21 -11.43 -13.04
N ALA A 234 -28.89 -10.46 -13.64
CA ALA A 234 -30.20 -10.02 -13.18
C ALA A 234 -31.39 -10.71 -13.88
N LEU A 235 -31.24 -11.06 -15.15
CA LEU A 235 -32.30 -11.60 -16.02
C LEU A 235 -32.06 -13.07 -16.38
N GLY A 236 -30.88 -13.62 -16.13
CA GLY A 236 -30.54 -15.00 -16.50
C GLY A 236 -30.33 -15.19 -18.00
N GLU A 237 -30.05 -14.11 -18.74
CA GLU A 237 -29.76 -14.17 -20.18
C GLU A 237 -28.43 -14.89 -20.46
N ALA A 238 -28.38 -15.63 -21.57
CA ALA A 238 -27.13 -16.21 -22.05
C ALA A 238 -26.08 -15.11 -22.28
N LEU A 239 -24.86 -15.35 -21.80
CA LEU A 239 -23.76 -14.40 -22.00
C LEU A 239 -23.33 -14.46 -23.47
N ILE A 240 -23.30 -13.29 -24.12
CA ILE A 240 -22.89 -13.12 -25.52
C ILE A 240 -21.73 -12.13 -25.53
N SER A 241 -20.78 -12.30 -26.45
CA SER A 241 -19.67 -11.36 -26.61
C SER A 241 -20.17 -9.96 -27.00
N HIS A 242 -19.42 -8.94 -26.58
CA HIS A 242 -19.71 -7.54 -26.92
C HIS A 242 -19.79 -7.33 -28.44
N GLU A 243 -18.85 -7.94 -29.15
CA GLU A 243 -18.74 -7.84 -30.61
C GLU A 243 -19.92 -8.51 -31.32
N ASP A 244 -20.27 -9.74 -30.95
CA ASP A 244 -21.37 -10.47 -31.58
C ASP A 244 -22.71 -9.79 -31.34
N ARG A 245 -22.91 -9.23 -30.14
CA ARG A 245 -24.12 -8.46 -29.82
C ARG A 245 -24.27 -7.25 -30.72
N ILE A 246 -23.21 -6.44 -30.86
CA ILE A 246 -23.24 -5.24 -31.69
C ILE A 246 -23.49 -5.63 -33.15
N LYS A 247 -22.72 -6.58 -33.69
CA LYS A 247 -22.86 -7.04 -35.07
C LYS A 247 -24.28 -7.54 -35.35
N SER A 248 -24.85 -8.32 -34.44
CA SER A 248 -26.22 -8.83 -34.55
C SER A 248 -27.25 -7.71 -34.55
N ALA A 249 -27.09 -6.71 -33.68
CA ALA A 249 -28.00 -5.57 -33.62
C ALA A 249 -27.97 -4.75 -34.93
N PHE A 250 -26.77 -4.44 -35.44
CA PHE A 250 -26.63 -3.75 -36.73
C PHE A 250 -27.14 -4.59 -37.91
N ALA A 251 -26.96 -5.92 -37.88
CA ALA A 251 -27.49 -6.81 -38.92
C ALA A 251 -29.03 -6.79 -38.94
N LYS A 252 -29.69 -6.87 -37.77
CA LYS A 252 -31.15 -6.75 -37.64
C LYS A 252 -31.64 -5.40 -38.20
N VAL A 253 -31.02 -4.28 -37.80
CA VAL A 253 -31.41 -2.95 -38.30
C VAL A 253 -31.26 -2.83 -39.82
N LYS A 254 -30.14 -3.33 -40.38
CA LYS A 254 -29.89 -3.34 -41.83
C LYS A 254 -30.92 -4.16 -42.62
N GLN A 255 -31.61 -5.12 -42.00
CA GLN A 255 -32.65 -5.94 -42.63
C GLN A 255 -34.04 -5.29 -42.54
N THR A 256 -34.32 -4.53 -41.47
CA THR A 256 -35.64 -3.92 -41.26
C THR A 256 -35.89 -2.72 -42.17
N ASN A 257 -34.83 -1.98 -42.54
CA ASN A 257 -34.94 -0.74 -43.31
C ASN A 257 -34.11 -0.79 -44.61
N ASN A 258 -34.62 -0.16 -45.68
CA ASN A 258 -33.91 -0.02 -46.95
C ASN A 258 -32.93 1.17 -46.91
N PHE A 259 -31.71 0.92 -46.45
CA PHE A 259 -30.68 1.97 -46.39
C PHE A 259 -29.99 2.18 -47.75
N ASN A 260 -29.76 3.44 -48.10
CA ASN A 260 -28.93 3.80 -49.24
C ASN A 260 -27.42 3.63 -48.93
N ALA A 261 -26.58 3.72 -49.97
CA ALA A 261 -25.14 3.52 -49.84
C ALA A 261 -24.46 4.48 -48.84
N LEU A 262 -24.97 5.71 -48.68
CA LEU A 262 -24.43 6.69 -47.73
C LEU A 262 -24.82 6.34 -46.29
N GLN A 263 -26.08 5.96 -46.06
CA GLN A 263 -26.58 5.51 -44.76
C GLN A 263 -25.87 4.23 -44.30
N LEU A 264 -25.62 3.28 -45.21
CA LEU A 264 -24.83 2.08 -44.91
C LEU A 264 -23.39 2.39 -44.48
N LYS A 265 -22.75 3.40 -45.08
CA LYS A 265 -21.43 3.88 -44.64
C LYS A 265 -21.49 4.44 -43.22
N TRP A 266 -22.54 5.20 -42.88
CA TRP A 266 -22.75 5.69 -41.51
C TRP A 266 -22.99 4.58 -40.51
N LEU A 267 -23.85 3.62 -40.84
CA LEU A 267 -24.09 2.46 -39.98
C LEU A 267 -22.79 1.69 -39.69
N LYS A 268 -21.91 1.52 -40.69
CA LYS A 268 -20.59 0.91 -40.47
C LYS A 268 -19.71 1.72 -39.51
N ARG A 269 -19.81 3.05 -39.55
CA ARG A 269 -19.06 3.93 -38.62
C ARG A 269 -19.66 3.92 -37.22
N PHE A 270 -21.00 3.86 -37.10
CA PHE A 270 -21.68 3.69 -35.81
C PHE A 270 -21.31 2.35 -35.19
N GLU A 271 -21.30 1.28 -35.98
CA GLU A 271 -20.88 -0.06 -35.56
C GLU A 271 -19.43 -0.06 -35.05
N ALA A 272 -18.49 0.53 -35.81
CA ALA A 272 -17.10 0.68 -35.38
C ALA A 272 -16.97 1.52 -34.10
N GLN A 273 -17.75 2.60 -33.97
CA GLN A 273 -17.78 3.40 -32.76
C GLN A 273 -18.32 2.62 -31.57
N MET A 274 -19.35 1.79 -31.75
CA MET A 274 -19.93 0.99 -30.67
C MET A 274 -19.02 -0.14 -30.20
N LEU A 275 -18.21 -0.69 -31.11
CA LEU A 275 -17.15 -1.64 -30.77
C LEU A 275 -16.06 -0.98 -29.90
N ALA A 276 -15.73 0.29 -30.17
CA ALA A 276 -14.76 1.05 -29.38
C ALA A 276 -15.37 1.58 -28.06
N GLU A 277 -16.61 2.06 -28.11
CA GLU A 277 -17.33 2.68 -27.01
C GLU A 277 -18.75 2.08 -26.95
N THR A 278 -19.03 1.24 -25.95
CA THR A 278 -20.27 0.45 -25.77
C THR A 278 -21.59 1.17 -26.04
N VAL A 279 -21.63 2.50 -25.95
CA VAL A 279 -22.83 3.33 -26.05
C VAL A 279 -22.67 4.40 -27.12
N LEU A 280 -23.69 4.55 -27.95
CA LEU A 280 -23.82 5.64 -28.93
C LEU A 280 -25.16 6.35 -28.71
N THR A 281 -25.11 7.63 -28.32
CA THR A 281 -26.30 8.49 -28.24
C THR A 281 -26.27 9.58 -29.31
N LYS A 282 -27.38 10.29 -29.46
CA LYS A 282 -27.49 11.45 -30.36
C LYS A 282 -26.43 12.52 -30.05
N GLU A 283 -26.15 12.78 -28.78
CA GLU A 283 -25.17 13.78 -28.34
C GLU A 283 -23.75 13.40 -28.75
N ASP A 284 -23.48 12.11 -28.93
CA ASP A 284 -22.19 11.63 -29.38
C ASP A 284 -21.94 11.90 -30.86
N LEU A 285 -23.00 12.09 -31.66
CA LEU A 285 -22.86 12.49 -33.06
C LEU A 285 -22.29 13.91 -33.21
N ASP A 286 -22.36 14.76 -32.18
CA ASP A 286 -21.71 16.08 -32.15
C ASP A 286 -20.29 16.06 -31.56
N LYS A 287 -19.73 14.87 -31.29
CA LYS A 287 -18.35 14.64 -30.82
C LYS A 287 -17.50 13.94 -31.88
N GLU A 288 -16.18 13.89 -31.68
CA GLU A 288 -15.32 13.07 -32.53
C GLU A 288 -15.69 11.57 -32.41
N PRO A 289 -15.64 10.80 -33.51
CA PRO A 289 -15.14 11.15 -34.85
C PRO A 289 -16.20 11.79 -35.78
N PHE A 290 -17.45 11.98 -35.34
CA PHE A 290 -18.57 12.41 -36.17
C PHE A 290 -18.65 13.92 -36.40
N LYS A 291 -18.15 14.70 -35.45
CA LYS A 291 -18.11 16.16 -35.50
C LYS A 291 -17.38 16.68 -36.75
N SER A 292 -16.26 16.05 -37.11
CA SER A 292 -15.48 16.40 -38.30
C SER A 292 -16.26 16.33 -39.62
N ASP A 293 -17.32 15.51 -39.67
CA ASP A 293 -18.19 15.35 -40.84
C ASP A 293 -19.45 16.21 -40.81
N GLY A 294 -19.59 17.12 -39.84
CA GLY A 294 -20.70 18.06 -39.71
C GLY A 294 -21.72 17.72 -38.62
N GLY A 295 -21.38 16.75 -37.75
CA GLY A 295 -22.12 16.45 -36.53
C GLY A 295 -23.54 15.90 -36.74
N PHE A 296 -24.34 15.92 -35.67
CA PHE A 296 -25.72 15.42 -35.66
C PHE A 296 -26.54 16.04 -36.79
N LYS A 297 -26.48 17.37 -36.98
CA LYS A 297 -27.33 18.08 -37.96
C LYS A 297 -27.13 17.58 -39.39
N ARG A 298 -25.89 17.33 -39.81
CA ARG A 298 -25.60 16.86 -41.17
C ARG A 298 -25.94 15.39 -41.33
N ILE A 299 -25.64 14.57 -40.33
CA ILE A 299 -25.94 13.14 -40.33
C ILE A 299 -27.46 12.93 -40.34
N ASN A 300 -28.22 13.66 -39.50
CA ASN A 300 -29.68 13.55 -39.43
C ASN A 300 -30.35 13.82 -40.79
N LYS A 301 -29.91 14.85 -41.50
CA LYS A 301 -30.41 15.14 -42.87
C LYS A 301 -30.15 14.00 -43.85
N GLN A 302 -29.03 13.28 -43.72
CA GLN A 302 -28.72 12.12 -44.57
C GLN A 302 -29.56 10.89 -44.23
N PHE A 303 -30.14 10.87 -43.04
CA PHE A 303 -31.13 9.91 -42.57
C PHE A 303 -32.56 10.46 -42.64
N GLN A 304 -32.84 11.50 -43.44
CA GLN A 304 -34.20 12.07 -43.59
C GLN A 304 -34.84 12.47 -42.26
N ASP A 305 -34.03 12.96 -41.33
CA ASP A 305 -34.39 13.33 -39.97
C ASP A 305 -34.75 12.17 -39.02
N GLU A 306 -34.39 10.93 -39.39
CA GLU A 306 -34.67 9.71 -38.62
C GLU A 306 -33.43 9.09 -37.96
N VAL A 307 -32.28 9.78 -37.86
CA VAL A 307 -31.06 9.16 -37.31
C VAL A 307 -31.23 8.73 -35.84
N GLU A 308 -31.99 9.49 -35.07
CA GLU A 308 -32.29 9.20 -33.66
C GLU A 308 -33.09 7.89 -33.55
N GLN A 309 -34.07 7.69 -34.43
CA GLN A 309 -34.85 6.44 -34.50
C GLN A 309 -33.99 5.24 -34.90
N VAL A 310 -33.02 5.44 -35.79
CA VAL A 310 -32.07 4.39 -36.19
C VAL A 310 -31.16 4.01 -35.02
N ILE A 311 -30.64 4.98 -34.27
CA ILE A 311 -29.83 4.74 -33.08
C ILE A 311 -30.66 4.01 -32.01
N ASP A 312 -31.89 4.44 -31.77
CA ASP A 312 -32.80 3.78 -30.83
C ASP A 312 -33.12 2.34 -31.25
N ALA A 313 -33.33 2.10 -32.56
CA ALA A 313 -33.55 0.76 -33.09
C ALA A 313 -32.33 -0.15 -32.86
N VAL A 314 -31.11 0.35 -33.12
CA VAL A 314 -29.88 -0.40 -32.81
C VAL A 314 -29.80 -0.70 -31.32
N ASN A 315 -29.99 0.32 -30.47
CA ASN A 315 -29.91 0.17 -29.01
C ASN A 315 -30.94 -0.81 -28.46
N ASN A 316 -32.16 -0.83 -29.02
CA ASN A 316 -33.16 -1.83 -28.68
C ASN A 316 -32.69 -3.24 -29.09
N HIS A 317 -32.18 -3.41 -30.30
CA HIS A 317 -31.70 -4.72 -30.78
C HIS A 317 -30.46 -5.26 -30.06
N LEU A 318 -29.69 -4.43 -29.35
CA LEU A 318 -28.57 -4.91 -28.51
C LEU A 318 -29.04 -5.79 -27.35
N TYR A 319 -30.19 -5.46 -26.77
CA TYR A 319 -30.63 -6.01 -25.50
C TYR A 319 -32.02 -6.67 -25.55
N THR A 320 -32.64 -6.69 -26.72
CA THR A 320 -33.87 -7.44 -26.97
C THR A 320 -33.49 -8.70 -27.77
N ALA A 321 -33.74 -9.88 -27.18
CA ALA A 321 -33.50 -11.17 -27.81
C ALA A 321 -34.26 -11.31 -29.13
#